data_AF-A0A0M1JB19-F1
#
_entry.id   AF-A0A0M1JB19-F1
#
_cell.length_a   1.000
_cell.length_b   1.000
_cell.length_c   1.000
_cell.angle_alpha   90.00
_cell.angle_beta   90.00
_cell.angle_gamma   90.00
#
_symmetry.space_group_name_H-M   'P 1'
#
loop_
_entity.id
_entity.type
_entity.pdbx_description
1 polymer ?
#
loop_
_entity_poly.entity_id
_entity_poly.type
_entity_poly.pdbx_seq_one_letter_code
_entity_poly.pdbx_strand_id
1 'polypeptide(L)'
;MNSQERVVTFLDYANINSSFEQLGIQPDYFDLLNYFNEGRFAVEAHCFVPIDPRNPHIRDRDIENLWQAGYLVHQKIGTPIENTYKCNLDVEITLELMRTAELVQPDIVRFAYLKFSSAKYNLTI
;
A
#
# COMPACT_ATOMS: atom_id res chain seq x y z
N MET A 1 -2.02 31.30 8.13
CA MET A 1 -1.24 30.18 7.57
C MET A 1 -2.23 29.33 6.80
N ASN A 2 -2.05 29.12 5.48
CA ASN A 2 -2.79 28.07 4.80
C ASN A 2 -2.29 26.75 5.36
N SER A 3 -3.12 26.08 6.17
CA SER A 3 -2.83 24.72 6.60
C SER A 3 -2.83 23.84 5.35
N GLN A 4 -1.73 23.14 5.07
CA GLN A 4 -1.75 22.11 4.03
C GLN A 4 -2.77 21.03 4.41
N GLU A 5 -3.50 20.50 3.43
CA GLU A 5 -4.43 19.39 3.64
C GLU A 5 -3.66 18.19 4.19
N ARG A 6 -4.14 17.65 5.31
CA ARG A 6 -3.59 16.47 5.98
C ARG A 6 -4.08 15.22 5.26
N VAL A 7 -3.16 14.41 4.74
CA VAL A 7 -3.49 13.19 4.02
C VAL A 7 -2.95 11.96 4.73
N VAL A 8 -3.77 10.91 4.77
CA VAL A 8 -3.34 9.55 5.12
C VAL A 8 -3.47 8.68 3.88
N THR A 9 -2.43 7.90 3.58
CA THR A 9 -2.40 7.00 2.43
C THR A 9 -2.46 5.54 2.87
N PHE A 10 -3.26 4.72 2.20
CA PHE A 10 -3.39 3.28 2.38
C PHE A 10 -3.01 2.58 1.08
N LEU A 11 -2.06 1.66 1.14
CA LEU A 11 -1.49 0.96 -0.01
C LEU A 11 -1.69 -0.55 0.12
N ASP A 12 -2.36 -1.16 -0.86
CA ASP A 12 -2.39 -2.61 -1.03
C ASP A 12 -1.15 -3.06 -1.82
N TYR A 13 -0.18 -3.65 -1.13
CA TYR A 13 1.08 -4.05 -1.73
C TYR A 13 0.87 -5.10 -2.83
N ALA A 14 -0.04 -6.05 -2.62
CA ALA A 14 -0.26 -7.13 -3.57
C ALA A 14 -0.81 -6.59 -4.90
N ASN A 15 -1.76 -5.67 -4.81
CA ASN A 15 -2.36 -5.02 -5.98
C ASN A 15 -1.33 -4.17 -6.75
N ILE A 16 -0.56 -3.35 -6.04
CA ILE A 16 0.46 -2.48 -6.63
C ILE A 16 1.57 -3.32 -7.26
N ASN A 17 2.13 -4.29 -6.54
CA ASN A 17 3.24 -5.10 -7.03
C ASN A 17 2.83 -5.95 -8.24
N SER A 18 1.66 -6.61 -8.20
CA SER A 18 1.15 -7.36 -9.35
C SER A 18 0.96 -6.48 -10.58
N SER A 19 0.56 -5.23 -10.36
CA SER A 19 0.40 -4.24 -11.42
C SER A 19 1.74 -3.85 -12.04
N PHE A 20 2.75 -3.54 -11.23
CA PHE A 20 4.09 -3.22 -11.74
C PHE A 20 4.77 -4.42 -12.41
N GLU A 21 4.59 -5.64 -11.88
CA GLU A 21 5.07 -6.89 -12.47
C GLU A 21 4.52 -7.11 -13.88
N GLN A 22 3.23 -6.82 -14.12
CA GLN A 22 2.61 -6.92 -15.46
C GLN A 22 3.26 -5.97 -16.49
N LEU A 23 3.87 -4.88 -16.03
CA LEU A 23 4.61 -3.94 -16.87
C LEU A 23 6.10 -4.26 -16.97
N GLY A 24 6.59 -5.26 -16.22
CA GLY A 24 8.02 -5.55 -16.11
C GLY A 24 8.82 -4.42 -15.44
N ILE A 25 8.16 -3.62 -14.60
CA ILE A 25 8.77 -2.47 -13.89
C ILE A 25 8.93 -2.84 -12.42
N GLN A 26 10.04 -2.45 -11.81
CA GLN A 26 10.22 -2.55 -10.37
C GLN A 26 9.72 -1.23 -9.73
N PRO A 27 8.75 -1.27 -8.79
CA PRO A 27 8.28 -0.07 -8.12
C PRO A 27 9.34 0.51 -7.18
N ASP A 28 9.54 1.82 -7.27
CA ASP A 28 10.20 2.60 -6.22
C ASP A 28 9.14 3.12 -5.24
N TYR A 29 9.07 2.51 -4.06
CA TYR A 29 8.05 2.84 -3.07
C TYR A 29 8.29 4.19 -2.38
N PHE A 30 9.53 4.71 -2.37
CA PHE A 30 9.83 6.03 -1.84
C PHE A 30 9.30 7.11 -2.79
N ASP A 31 9.60 6.99 -4.07
CA ASP A 31 9.08 7.90 -5.09
C ASP A 31 7.55 7.81 -5.21
N LEU A 32 6.99 6.61 -5.09
CA LEU A 32 5.55 6.41 -5.08
C LEU A 32 4.88 7.12 -3.90
N LEU A 33 5.50 7.07 -2.70
CA LEU A 33 4.99 7.77 -1.53
C LEU A 33 5.03 9.29 -1.71
N ASN A 34 6.15 9.81 -2.23
CA ASN A 34 6.31 11.23 -2.52
C ASN A 34 5.28 11.71 -3.54
N TYR A 35 5.06 10.93 -4.61
CA TYR A 35 4.06 11.20 -5.62
C TYR A 35 2.65 11.25 -5.04
N PHE A 36 2.28 10.29 -4.19
CA PHE A 36 0.96 10.33 -3.55
C PHE A 36 0.80 11.58 -2.69
N ASN A 37 1.82 11.96 -1.95
CA ASN A 37 1.69 13.06 -0.98
C ASN A 37 2.05 14.45 -1.54
N GLU A 38 2.29 14.57 -2.84
CA GLU A 38 2.69 15.83 -3.47
C GLU A 38 1.70 16.97 -3.16
N GLY A 39 2.24 18.10 -2.69
CA GLY A 39 1.45 19.30 -2.35
C GLY A 39 0.63 19.20 -1.05
N ARG A 40 0.76 18.12 -0.28
CA ARG A 40 -0.03 17.84 0.93
C ARG A 40 0.84 17.51 2.13
N PHE A 41 0.25 17.58 3.31
CA PHE A 41 0.93 17.15 4.53
C PHE A 41 0.63 15.68 4.79
N ALA A 42 1.61 14.82 4.47
CA ALA A 42 1.53 13.39 4.77
C ALA A 42 1.54 13.16 6.28
N VAL A 43 0.44 12.66 6.83
CA VAL A 43 0.36 12.34 8.26
C VAL A 43 0.85 10.92 8.50
N GLU A 44 0.25 9.95 7.81
CA GLU A 44 0.58 8.52 7.92
C GLU A 44 0.45 7.85 6.54
N ALA A 45 1.22 6.80 6.33
CA ALA A 45 1.16 5.98 5.12
C ALA A 45 1.18 4.51 5.51
N HIS A 46 0.06 3.80 5.36
CA HIS A 46 -0.08 2.40 5.71
C HIS A 46 0.14 1.53 4.47
N CYS A 47 0.93 0.47 4.59
CA CYS A 47 1.15 -0.50 3.53
C CYS A 47 0.81 -1.91 4.01
N PHE A 48 -0.02 -2.64 3.28
CA PHE A 48 -0.51 -3.97 3.68
C PHE A 48 0.15 -5.04 2.83
N VAL A 49 0.98 -5.87 3.47
CA VAL A 49 1.85 -6.84 2.81
C VAL A 49 1.39 -8.26 3.15
N PRO A 50 1.05 -9.09 2.16
CA PRO A 50 0.72 -10.48 2.41
C PRO A 50 2.02 -11.31 2.56
N ILE A 51 2.04 -12.18 3.55
CA ILE A 51 3.17 -13.05 3.87
C ILE A 51 2.88 -14.48 3.40
N ASP A 52 3.84 -15.07 2.67
CA ASP A 52 3.75 -16.47 2.28
C ASP A 52 3.87 -17.38 3.52
N PRO A 53 2.86 -18.19 3.86
CA PRO A 53 2.92 -19.09 5.02
C PRO A 53 4.03 -20.14 4.93
N ARG A 54 4.52 -20.47 3.72
CA ARG A 54 5.58 -21.47 3.50
C ARG A 54 6.97 -20.88 3.49
N ASN A 55 7.08 -19.58 3.20
CA ASN A 55 8.35 -18.86 3.25
C ASN A 55 8.15 -17.45 3.82
N PRO A 56 7.94 -17.32 5.14
CA PRO A 56 7.59 -16.03 5.75
C PRO A 56 8.63 -14.94 5.55
N HIS A 57 9.90 -15.34 5.42
CA HIS A 57 11.05 -14.43 5.31
C HIS A 57 11.34 -13.96 3.88
N ILE A 58 10.63 -14.48 2.87
CA ILE A 58 10.92 -14.15 1.47
C ILE A 58 10.75 -12.65 1.16
N ARG A 59 9.95 -11.94 1.98
CA ARG A 59 9.64 -10.52 1.82
C ARG A 59 10.33 -9.61 2.83
N ASP A 60 11.24 -10.13 3.67
CA ASP A 60 11.86 -9.33 4.74
C ASP A 60 12.54 -8.08 4.17
N ARG A 61 13.26 -8.24 3.06
CA ARG A 61 13.91 -7.10 2.36
C ARG A 61 12.90 -6.09 1.80
N ASP A 62 11.79 -6.55 1.25
CA ASP A 62 10.75 -5.65 0.72
C ASP A 62 10.12 -4.84 1.85
N ILE A 63 9.87 -5.49 3.00
CA ILE A 63 9.31 -4.87 4.20
C ILE A 63 10.30 -3.85 4.79
N GLU A 64 11.58 -4.18 4.85
CA GLU A 64 12.63 -3.25 5.27
C GLU A 64 12.68 -2.01 4.37
N ASN A 65 12.61 -2.19 3.06
CA ASN A 65 12.58 -1.08 2.10
C ASN A 65 11.33 -0.21 2.28
N LEU A 66 10.16 -0.81 2.55
CA LEU A 66 8.92 -0.07 2.82
C LEU A 66 9.02 0.76 4.12
N TRP A 67 9.60 0.20 5.19
CA TRP A 67 9.86 0.96 6.41
C TRP A 67 10.82 2.13 6.16
N GLN A 68 11.90 1.89 5.43
CA GLN A 68 12.85 2.96 5.05
C GLN A 68 12.21 4.04 4.18
N ALA A 69 11.25 3.66 3.33
CA ALA A 69 10.47 4.59 2.52
C ALA A 69 9.45 5.40 3.34
N GLY A 70 9.17 5.03 4.59
CA GLY A 70 8.28 5.77 5.49
C GLY A 70 6.87 5.18 5.66
N TYR A 71 6.65 3.94 5.21
CA TYR A 71 5.37 3.26 5.41
C TYR A 71 5.28 2.59 6.79
N LEU A 72 4.09 2.65 7.38
CA LEU A 72 3.63 1.78 8.46
C LEU A 72 3.17 0.45 7.85
N VAL A 73 4.03 -0.57 7.93
CA VAL A 73 3.77 -1.87 7.29
C VAL A 73 2.92 -2.78 8.19
N HIS A 74 1.81 -3.25 7.64
CA HIS A 74 0.90 -4.23 8.24
C HIS A 74 1.06 -5.56 7.51
N GLN A 75 1.27 -6.64 8.25
CA GLN A 75 1.54 -7.96 7.68
C GLN A 75 0.42 -8.94 8.00
N LYS A 76 0.03 -9.76 7.02
CA LYS A 76 -0.91 -10.87 7.22
C LYS A 76 -0.41 -12.13 6.56
N ILE A 77 -0.27 -13.20 7.34
CA ILE A 77 0.07 -14.53 6.84
C ILE A 77 -1.12 -15.06 6.02
N GLY A 78 -0.84 -15.45 4.77
CA GLY A 78 -1.82 -16.03 3.87
C GLY A 78 -2.19 -17.47 4.24
N THR A 79 -3.25 -17.97 3.60
CA THR A 79 -3.63 -19.39 3.66
C THR A 79 -2.98 -20.14 2.50
N PRO A 80 -2.27 -21.26 2.75
CA PRO A 80 -1.66 -22.05 1.68
C PRO A 80 -2.72 -22.65 0.73
N ILE A 81 -2.50 -22.58 -0.59
CA ILE A 81 -3.32 -23.22 -1.63
C ILE A 81 -2.39 -23.88 -2.64
N GLU A 82 -2.37 -25.21 -2.72
CA GLU A 82 -1.51 -25.96 -3.66
C GLU A 82 -0.07 -25.44 -3.68
N ASN A 83 0.39 -24.84 -4.79
CA ASN A 83 1.73 -24.30 -4.97
C ASN A 83 1.85 -22.79 -4.69
N THR A 84 0.79 -22.16 -4.19
CA THR A 84 0.70 -20.72 -3.89
C THR A 84 -0.01 -20.47 -2.55
N TYR A 85 -0.37 -19.24 -2.24
CA TYR A 85 -1.18 -18.88 -1.08
C TYR A 85 -2.21 -17.82 -1.47
N LYS A 86 -3.31 -17.77 -0.72
CA LYS A 86 -4.31 -16.70 -0.81
C LYS A 86 -4.28 -15.88 0.46
N CYS A 87 -4.19 -14.57 0.30
CA CYS A 87 -4.29 -13.62 1.40
C CYS A 87 -5.27 -12.52 0.98
N ASN A 88 -6.40 -12.39 1.68
CA ASN A 88 -7.29 -11.24 1.51
C ASN A 88 -6.96 -10.23 2.62
N LEU A 89 -6.65 -8.99 2.23
CA LEU A 89 -6.34 -7.87 3.13
C LEU A 89 -7.46 -6.83 3.21
N ASP A 90 -8.57 -6.97 2.46
CA ASP A 90 -9.67 -6.01 2.40
C ASP A 90 -10.22 -5.66 3.78
N VAL A 91 -10.37 -6.67 4.65
CA VAL A 91 -10.89 -6.49 6.01
C VAL A 91 -9.90 -5.73 6.88
N GLU A 92 -8.62 -6.12 6.86
CA GLU A 92 -7.56 -5.45 7.63
C GLU A 92 -7.39 -3.99 7.20
N ILE A 93 -7.38 -3.75 5.89
CA ILE A 93 -7.34 -2.40 5.31
C ILE A 93 -8.53 -1.58 5.80
N THR A 94 -9.74 -2.14 5.71
CA THR A 94 -10.97 -1.42 6.09
C THR A 94 -10.96 -1.07 7.58
N LEU A 95 -10.58 -2.01 8.45
CA LEU A 95 -10.52 -1.79 9.89
C LEU A 95 -9.49 -0.72 10.26
N GLU A 96 -8.30 -0.78 9.66
CA GLU A 96 -7.26 0.21 9.92
C GLU A 96 -7.66 1.58 9.36
N LEU A 97 -8.28 1.65 8.18
CA LEU A 97 -8.79 2.89 7.60
C LEU A 97 -9.80 3.56 8.53
N MET A 98 -10.79 2.81 9.03
CA MET A 98 -11.80 3.35 9.95
C MET A 98 -11.15 3.85 11.25
N ARG A 99 -10.23 3.07 11.81
CA ARG A 99 -9.50 3.42 13.03
C ARG A 99 -8.66 4.68 12.85
N THR A 100 -7.90 4.79 11.77
CA THR A 100 -7.06 5.96 11.48
C THR A 100 -7.93 7.18 11.23
N ALA A 101 -9.06 7.05 10.51
CA ALA A 101 -9.99 8.16 10.31
C ALA A 101 -10.54 8.71 11.65
N GLU A 102 -10.86 7.83 12.60
CA GLU A 102 -11.35 8.22 13.93
C GLU A 102 -10.27 8.91 14.79
N LEU A 103 -9.05 8.38 14.80
CA LEU A 103 -7.96 8.84 15.66
C LEU A 103 -7.22 10.05 15.09
N VAL A 104 -6.86 9.99 13.80
CA VAL A 104 -6.02 11.00 13.14
C VAL A 104 -6.86 12.17 12.64
N GLN A 105 -8.11 11.91 12.26
CA GLN A 105 -9.03 12.87 11.64
C GLN A 105 -8.34 13.65 10.51
N PRO A 106 -7.87 12.95 9.45
CA PRO A 106 -7.24 13.62 8.32
C PRO A 106 -8.29 14.36 7.48
N ASP A 107 -7.84 15.36 6.73
CA ASP A 107 -8.70 16.02 5.75
C ASP A 107 -9.02 15.07 4.59
N ILE A 108 -8.08 14.17 4.26
CA ILE A 108 -8.15 13.27 3.11
C ILE A 108 -7.63 11.88 3.48
N VAL A 109 -8.42 10.86 3.13
CA VAL A 109 -7.99 9.47 3.10
C VAL A 109 -7.79 9.07 1.65
N ARG A 110 -6.60 8.59 1.30
CA ARG A 110 -6.28 8.08 -0.03
C ARG A 110 -6.08 6.57 0.03
N PHE A 111 -6.75 5.86 -0.87
CA PHE A 111 -6.55 4.43 -1.06
C PHE A 111 -5.89 4.20 -2.43
N ALA A 112 -4.66 3.70 -2.43
CA ALA A 112 -3.88 3.49 -3.64
C ALA A 112 -4.07 2.06 -4.16
N TYR A 113 -4.64 1.95 -5.37
CA TYR A 113 -4.70 0.73 -6.15
C TYR A 113 -4.37 1.03 -7.62
N LEU A 114 -3.75 0.10 -8.31
CA LEU A 114 -3.44 0.20 -9.73
C LEU A 114 -4.42 -0.68 -10.51
N LYS A 115 -5.06 -0.09 -11.53
CA LYS A 115 -5.94 -0.80 -12.47
C LYS A 115 -5.54 -0.46 -13.89
N PHE A 116 -5.06 -1.45 -14.63
CA PHE A 116 -4.80 -1.28 -16.06
C PHE A 116 -6.06 -1.59 -16.86
N SER A 117 -6.46 -0.62 -17.68
CA SER A 117 -7.42 -0.82 -18.77
C SER A 117 -6.63 -0.85 -20.08
N SER A 118 -7.04 -1.71 -21.02
CA SER A 118 -6.43 -1.83 -22.36
C SER A 118 -6.52 -0.55 -23.20
N ALA A 119 -7.15 0.51 -22.68
CA ALA A 119 -7.17 1.85 -23.24
C ALA A 119 -6.47 2.83 -22.28
N LYS A 120 -5.17 3.06 -22.51
CA LYS A 120 -4.31 4.05 -21.86
C LYS A 120 -3.92 3.76 -20.39
N TYR A 121 -2.62 3.73 -20.17
CA TYR A 121 -1.95 3.67 -18.86
C TYR A 121 -2.33 4.89 -18.02
N ASN A 122 -3.38 4.77 -17.22
CA ASN A 122 -3.74 5.79 -16.23
C ASN A 122 -3.78 5.13 -14.85
N LEU A 123 -2.93 5.62 -13.94
CA LEU A 123 -3.13 5.44 -12.51
C LEU A 123 -4.50 6.06 -12.17
N THR A 124 -5.40 5.25 -11.61
CA THR A 124 -6.67 5.74 -11.06
C THR A 124 -6.47 5.88 -9.56
N ILE A 125 -6.47 7.11 -9.06
CA ILE A 125 -6.34 7.48 -7.64
C ILE A 125 -7.72 7.88 -7.12
#